data_AF-A0A2W4YT75-F1
#
_entry.id   AF-A0A2W4YT75-F1
#
_cell.length_a   1.000
_cell.length_b   1.000
_cell.length_c   1.000
_cell.angle_alpha   90.00
_cell.angle_beta   90.00
_cell.angle_gamma   90.00
#
_symmetry.space_group_name_H-M   'P 1'
#
loop_
_entity.id
_entity.type
_entity.pdbx_description
1 polymer ?
#
loop_
_entity_poly.entity_id
_entity_poly.type
_entity_poly.pdbx_seq_one_letter_code
_entity_poly.pdbx_strand_id
1 'polypeptide(L)'
;MAQPLMPHATASWLVDNTALSFPQIADFCGLHVLEVQAIADDTAATKLTGRDPVRAHELTMEEIEKGQKNPDYRLVMMKGPEQVRRTKGPRYTPVSKRQDKPDGIAWIIRNHPEI
;
A
#
# COMPACT_ATOMS: atom_id res chain seq x y z
N MET A 1 0.45 9.92 -11.74
CA MET A 1 1.44 10.18 -10.66
C MET A 1 1.26 9.10 -9.61
N ALA A 2 2.32 8.69 -8.91
CA ALA A 2 2.19 7.68 -7.86
C ALA A 2 1.40 8.31 -6.69
N GLN A 3 0.33 7.64 -6.27
CA GLN A 3 -0.50 8.06 -5.14
C GLN A 3 -0.16 7.19 -3.93
N PRO A 4 -0.25 7.74 -2.71
CA PRO A 4 -0.08 6.96 -1.48
C PRO A 4 -1.13 5.84 -1.41
N LEU A 5 -0.77 4.72 -0.79
CA LEU A 5 -1.61 3.52 -0.77
C LEU A 5 -2.97 3.75 -0.08
N MET A 6 -3.01 4.63 0.92
CA MET A 6 -4.19 4.97 1.72
C MET A 6 -4.36 6.49 1.77
N PRO A 7 -4.91 7.13 0.72
CA PRO A 7 -4.86 8.59 0.56
C PRO A 7 -5.58 9.36 1.67
N HIS A 8 -6.73 8.87 2.17
CA HIS A 8 -7.45 9.51 3.26
C HIS A 8 -6.71 9.41 4.61
N ALA A 9 -6.11 8.26 4.91
CA ALA A 9 -5.35 8.05 6.13
C ALA A 9 -4.03 8.84 6.13
N THR A 10 -3.37 8.90 4.97
CA THR A 10 -2.18 9.72 4.77
C THR A 10 -2.50 11.21 4.83
N ALA A 11 -3.63 11.65 4.25
CA ALA A 11 -4.08 13.04 4.33
C ALA A 11 -4.38 13.46 5.78
N SER A 12 -5.10 12.65 6.55
CA SER A 12 -5.35 12.91 7.98
C SER A 12 -4.04 13.06 8.76
N TRP A 13 -3.08 12.16 8.56
CA TRP A 13 -1.78 12.28 9.21
C TRP A 13 -1.04 13.56 8.82
N LEU A 14 -1.03 13.91 7.52
CA LEU A 14 -0.36 15.12 7.03
C LEU A 14 -0.99 16.41 7.59
N VAL A 15 -2.32 16.47 7.67
CA VAL A 15 -3.04 17.61 8.28
C VAL A 15 -2.65 17.78 9.74
N ASP A 16 -2.55 16.69 10.50
CA ASP A 16 -2.30 16.74 11.95
C ASP A 16 -0.82 16.95 12.30
N ASN A 17 0.11 16.47 11.46
CA ASN A 17 1.54 16.39 11.79
C ASN A 17 2.43 17.35 11.00
N THR A 18 1.87 18.11 10.04
CA THR A 18 2.64 19.03 9.19
C THR A 18 1.93 20.36 9.01
N ALA A 19 2.69 21.41 8.65
CA ALA A 19 2.17 22.73 8.29
C ALA A 19 1.96 22.88 6.77
N LEU A 20 1.71 21.78 6.05
CA LEU A 20 1.45 21.79 4.62
C LEU A 20 0.09 22.41 4.30
N SER A 21 -0.02 23.05 3.14
CA SER A 21 -1.30 23.62 2.70
C SER A 21 -2.25 22.52 2.19
N PHE A 22 -3.56 22.73 2.32
CA PHE A 22 -4.56 21.77 1.82
C PHE A 22 -4.42 21.45 0.32
N PRO A 23 -4.10 22.40 -0.58
CA PRO A 23 -3.81 22.09 -1.98
C PRO A 23 -2.62 21.14 -2.16
N GLN A 24 -1.55 21.29 -1.37
CA GLN A 24 -0.38 20.39 -1.44
C GLN A 24 -0.72 18.96 -1.01
N ILE A 25 -1.49 18.82 0.08
CA ILE A 25 -1.96 17.52 0.56
C ILE A 25 -2.92 16.87 -0.45
N ALA A 26 -3.82 17.66 -1.02
CA ALA A 26 -4.76 17.24 -2.07
C ALA A 26 -4.02 16.72 -3.32
N ASP A 27 -3.06 17.49 -3.82
CA ASP A 27 -2.23 17.11 -4.97
C ASP A 27 -1.42 15.82 -4.70
N PHE A 28 -0.87 15.67 -3.50
CA PHE A 28 -0.07 14.49 -3.13
C PHE A 28 -0.94 13.23 -2.95
N CYS A 29 -2.05 13.35 -2.23
CA CYS A 29 -2.96 12.22 -1.97
C CYS A 29 -3.89 11.92 -3.15
N GLY A 30 -3.99 12.80 -4.15
CA GLY A 30 -4.95 12.68 -5.25
C GLY A 30 -6.40 12.87 -4.80
N LEU A 31 -6.62 13.69 -3.77
CA LEU A 31 -7.94 14.03 -3.23
C LEU A 31 -8.34 15.45 -3.65
N HIS A 32 -9.63 15.76 -3.57
CA HIS A 32 -10.08 17.14 -3.74
C HIS A 32 -9.79 17.96 -2.48
N VAL A 33 -9.49 19.26 -2.63
CA VAL A 33 -9.18 20.16 -1.49
C VAL A 33 -10.30 20.20 -0.44
N LEU A 34 -11.55 20.10 -0.87
CA LEU A 34 -12.72 20.03 0.03
C LEU A 34 -12.75 18.75 0.87
N GLU A 35 -12.25 17.63 0.34
CA GLU A 35 -12.13 16.39 1.12
C GLU A 35 -11.05 16.54 2.20
N VAL A 36 -9.93 17.19 1.86
CA VAL A 36 -8.86 17.49 2.84
C VAL A 36 -9.36 18.46 3.92
N GLN A 37 -10.17 19.46 3.56
CA GLN A 37 -10.83 20.34 4.54
C GLN A 37 -11.79 19.57 5.44
N ALA A 38 -12.63 18.70 4.89
CA ALA A 38 -13.55 17.89 5.67
C ALA A 38 -12.82 16.92 6.63
N ILE A 39 -11.63 16.44 6.25
CA ILE A 39 -10.73 15.67 7.11
C ILE A 39 -10.17 16.55 8.24
N ALA A 40 -9.74 17.78 7.94
CA ALA A 40 -9.25 18.73 8.93
C ALA A 40 -10.33 19.18 9.92
N ASP A 41 -11.58 19.31 9.45
CA ASP A 41 -12.74 19.68 10.26
C ASP A 41 -13.31 18.49 11.06
N ASP A 42 -12.69 17.30 10.96
CA ASP A 42 -13.13 16.05 11.61
C ASP A 42 -14.57 15.62 11.21
N THR A 43 -15.13 16.23 10.16
CA THR A 43 -16.49 15.98 9.66
C THR A 43 -16.56 14.76 8.74
N ALA A 44 -15.44 14.41 8.11
CA ALA A 44 -15.30 13.22 7.26
C ALA A 44 -14.75 11.99 8.01
N ALA A 45 -14.58 12.06 9.33
CA ALA A 45 -13.90 11.04 10.13
C ALA A 45 -14.69 9.72 10.22
N THR A 46 -14.60 8.91 9.17
CA THR A 46 -14.51 7.47 9.36
C THR A 46 -13.24 7.28 10.20
N LYS A 47 -13.33 6.64 11.38
CA LYS A 47 -12.23 6.35 12.32
C LYS A 47 -11.03 5.63 11.65
N LEU A 48 -10.30 6.30 10.78
CA LEU A 48 -9.07 5.80 10.18
C LEU A 48 -7.92 6.28 11.03
N THR A 49 -7.15 5.34 11.54
CA THR A 49 -5.85 5.63 12.14
C THR A 49 -4.97 6.27 11.07
N GLY A 50 -4.57 7.53 11.29
CA GLY A 50 -3.68 8.26 10.40
C GLY A 50 -2.44 7.41 10.08
N ARG A 51 -2.10 7.32 8.79
CA ARG A 51 -0.95 6.54 8.32
C ARG A 51 0.21 7.48 8.08
N ASP A 52 1.26 7.30 8.87
CA ASP A 52 2.51 8.05 8.72
C ASP A 52 3.19 7.72 7.36
N PRO A 53 3.25 8.68 6.42
CA PRO A 53 3.86 8.49 5.10
C PRO A 53 5.38 8.39 5.14
N VAL A 54 6.03 8.92 6.20
CA VAL A 54 7.47 8.83 6.40
C VAL A 54 7.83 7.41 6.82
N ARG A 55 7.09 6.85 7.79
CA ARG A 55 7.25 5.44 8.20
C ARG A 55 6.86 4.47 7.10
N ALA A 56 5.92 4.84 6.22
CA ALA A 56 5.57 4.07 5.03
C ALA A 56 6.60 4.17 3.89
N HIS A 57 7.62 5.02 4.03
CA HIS A 57 8.65 5.29 3.01
C HIS A 57 8.05 5.86 1.71
N GLU A 58 6.93 6.58 1.83
CA GLU A 58 6.26 7.29 0.74
C GLU A 58 6.77 8.73 0.62
N LEU A 59 7.19 9.33 1.75
CA LEU A 59 7.80 10.66 1.85
C LEU A 59 9.03 10.64 2.74
N THR A 60 9.92 11.62 2.56
CA THR A 60 11.00 11.91 3.50
C THR A 60 10.67 13.16 4.30
N MET A 61 11.23 13.28 5.52
CA MET A 61 11.07 14.51 6.30
C MET A 61 11.63 15.75 5.59
N GLU A 62 12.73 15.59 4.85
CA GLU A 62 13.30 16.66 4.03
C GLU A 62 12.32 17.18 2.97
N GLU A 63 11.52 16.28 2.39
CA GLU A 63 10.53 16.64 1.38
C GLU A 63 9.34 17.39 1.99
N ILE A 64 8.89 16.96 3.17
CA ILE A 64 7.88 17.66 3.95
C ILE A 64 8.38 19.06 4.33
N GLU A 65 9.63 19.21 4.78
CA GLU A 65 10.20 20.51 5.12
C GLU A 65 10.25 21.48 3.93
N LYS A 66 10.58 21.00 2.73
CA LYS A 66 10.52 21.83 1.51
C LYS A 66 9.09 22.29 1.22
N GLY A 67 8.11 21.39 1.35
CA GLY A 67 6.70 21.70 1.19
C GLY A 67 6.20 22.72 2.21
N GLN A 68 6.61 22.62 3.47
CA GLN A 68 6.25 23.57 4.52
C GLN A 68 6.84 24.97 4.30
N LYS A 69 8.02 25.07 3.68
CA LYS A 69 8.68 26.36 3.37
C LYS A 69 8.09 27.05 2.14
N ASN A 70 7.46 26.30 1.23
CA ASN A 70 6.92 26.82 -0.01
C ASN A 70 5.53 26.23 -0.32
N PRO A 71 4.45 27.01 -0.17
CA PRO A 71 3.07 26.56 -0.44
C PRO A 71 2.83 26.08 -1.88
N ASP A 72 3.58 26.60 -2.85
CA ASP A 72 3.45 26.21 -4.27
C ASP A 72 4.26 24.95 -4.62
N TYR A 73 5.00 24.39 -3.65
CA TYR A 73 5.81 23.21 -3.86
C TYR A 73 4.95 21.95 -3.95
N ARG A 74 5.16 21.16 -5.00
CA ARG A 74 4.53 19.84 -5.16
C ARG A 74 5.40 18.75 -4.58
N LEU A 75 4.87 18.05 -3.57
CA LEU A 75 5.53 16.94 -2.92
C LEU A 75 5.80 15.80 -3.90
N VAL A 76 7.02 15.26 -3.86
CA VAL A 76 7.42 14.12 -4.70
C VAL A 76 7.44 12.84 -3.86
N MET A 77 6.68 11.84 -4.28
CA MET A 77 6.66 10.53 -3.63
C MET A 77 8.03 9.84 -3.80
N MET A 78 8.59 9.35 -2.69
CA MET A 78 9.80 8.55 -2.72
C MET A 78 9.48 7.19 -3.37
N LYS A 79 10.18 6.86 -4.47
CA LYS A 79 10.11 5.51 -5.03
C LYS A 79 10.84 4.56 -4.09
N GLY A 80 10.09 3.74 -3.37
CA GLY A 80 10.62 2.59 -2.65
C GLY A 80 11.33 1.62 -3.61
N PRO A 81 12.22 0.76 -3.09
CA PRO A 81 12.88 -0.26 -3.91
C PRO A 81 11.83 -1.11 -4.63
N GLU A 82 12.08 -1.38 -5.91
CA GLU A 82 11.16 -2.14 -6.75
C GLU A 82 10.82 -3.46 -6.06
N GLN A 83 9.51 -3.74 -5.89
CA GLN A 83 9.09 -4.97 -5.25
C GLN A 83 9.73 -6.15 -5.97
N VAL A 84 10.57 -6.89 -5.24
CA VAL A 84 11.17 -8.12 -5.76
C VAL A 84 10.01 -9.03 -6.14
N ARG A 85 9.78 -9.16 -7.46
CA ARG A 85 8.80 -10.09 -8.00
C ARG A 85 9.18 -11.48 -7.48
N ARG A 86 8.43 -11.98 -6.50
CA ARG A 86 8.57 -13.37 -6.06
C ARG A 86 8.48 -14.24 -7.31
N THR A 87 9.56 -14.96 -7.62
CA THR A 87 9.52 -16.06 -8.59
C THR A 87 8.38 -16.96 -8.17
N LYS A 88 7.44 -17.24 -9.09
CA LYS A 88 6.22 -18.00 -8.81
C LYS A 88 6.58 -19.26 -8.03
N GLY A 89 6.23 -19.29 -6.75
CA GLY A 89 6.34 -20.49 -5.93
C GLY A 89 5.40 -21.59 -6.45
N PRO A 90 5.45 -22.80 -5.87
CA PRO A 90 4.55 -23.88 -6.26
C PRO A 90 3.11 -23.38 -6.25
N ARG A 91 2.45 -23.47 -7.41
CA ARG A 91 1.04 -23.08 -7.54
C ARG A 91 0.20 -23.97 -6.64
N TYR A 92 -0.81 -23.37 -6.01
CA TYR A 92 -1.81 -24.07 -5.22
C TYR A 92 -2.35 -25.30 -5.99
N THR A 93 -2.17 -26.50 -5.43
CA THR A 93 -2.83 -27.71 -5.93
C THR A 93 -4.25 -27.75 -5.35
N PRO A 94 -5.30 -27.70 -6.19
CA PRO A 94 -6.69 -27.77 -5.72
C PRO A 94 -6.96 -29.12 -5.05
N VAL A 95 -7.80 -29.12 -4.01
CA VAL A 95 -8.10 -30.30 -3.17
C VAL A 95 -8.46 -31.53 -4.01
N SER A 96 -9.23 -31.34 -5.08
CA SER A 96 -9.62 -32.40 -6.02
C SER A 96 -8.44 -33.11 -6.68
N LYS A 97 -7.33 -32.40 -6.95
CA LYS A 97 -6.12 -32.94 -7.59
C LYS A 97 -5.02 -33.31 -6.61
N ARG A 98 -5.26 -33.17 -5.30
CA ARG A 98 -4.28 -33.56 -4.28
C ARG A 98 -4.22 -35.08 -4.10
N GLN A 99 -5.29 -35.79 -4.44
CA GLN A 99 -5.35 -37.25 -4.36
C GLN A 99 -4.72 -37.96 -5.57
N ASP A 100 -4.63 -37.28 -6.73
CA ASP A 100 -4.05 -37.86 -7.96
C ASP A 100 -2.64 -38.48 -7.74
N LYS A 101 -1.79 -37.83 -6.94
CA LYS A 101 -0.43 -38.30 -6.66
C LYS A 101 -0.39 -39.50 -5.69
N PRO A 102 -1.02 -39.46 -4.49
CA PRO A 102 -1.07 -40.64 -3.63
C PRO A 102 -1.82 -41.81 -4.25
N ASP A 103 -2.89 -41.55 -5.01
CA ASP A 103 -3.64 -42.60 -5.71
C ASP A 103 -2.79 -43.28 -6.79
N GLY A 104 -2.03 -42.49 -7.57
CA GLY A 104 -1.08 -43.02 -8.54
C GLY A 104 0.01 -43.88 -7.91
N ILE A 105 0.59 -43.43 -6.79
CA ILE A 105 1.59 -44.20 -6.04
C ILE A 105 0.98 -45.51 -5.49
N ALA A 106 -0.22 -45.43 -4.90
CA ALA A 106 -0.91 -46.61 -4.38
C ALA A 106 -1.27 -47.61 -5.48
N TRP A 107 -1.64 -47.13 -6.67
CA TRP A 107 -1.89 -47.98 -7.82
C TRP A 107 -0.62 -48.72 -8.27
N ILE A 108 0.52 -48.03 -8.36
CA ILE A 108 1.80 -48.64 -8.73
C ILE A 108 2.16 -49.74 -7.73
N ILE A 109 2.16 -49.43 -6.43
CA ILE A 109 2.51 -50.41 -5.37
C ILE A 109 1.61 -51.65 -5.41
N ARG A 110 0.32 -51.48 -5.76
CA ARG A 110 -0.66 -52.58 -5.81
C ARG A 110 -0.56 -53.45 -7.07
N ASN A 111 -0.24 -52.86 -8.22
CA ASN A 111 -0.30 -53.56 -9.51
C ASN A 111 1.08 -53.96 -10.04
N HIS A 112 2.14 -53.30 -9.59
CA HIS A 112 3.53 -53.53 -9.98
C HIS A 112 4.42 -53.63 -8.72
N PRO A 113 4.29 -54.70 -7.92
CA PRO A 113 5.11 -54.90 -6.71
C PRO A 113 6.60 -55.12 -7.00
N GLU A 114 6.99 -55.28 -8.26
CA GLU A 114 8.36 -55.39 -8.74
C GLU A 114 9.12 -54.05 -8.83
N ILE A 115 8.42 -52.92 -8.70
CA ILE A 115 8.98 -51.55 -8.67
C ILE A 115 9.30 -51.16 -7.22
#